data_AF-A0A8T7APU1-F1
#
_entry.id   AF-A0A8T7APU1-F1
#
_cell.length_a   1.000
_cell.length_b   1.000
_cell.length_c   1.000
_cell.angle_alpha   90.00
_cell.angle_beta   90.00
_cell.angle_gamma   90.00
#
_symmetry.space_group_name_H-M   'P 1'
#
loop_
_entity.id
_entity.type
_entity.pdbx_description
1 polymer ?
#
loop_
_entity_poly.entity_id
_entity_poly.type
_entity_poly.pdbx_seq_one_letter_code
_entity_poly.pdbx_strand_id
1 'polypeptide(L)'
;MKITSENFAQNERIPERCAFGIPCPEEHLKLGDNRNPQLTWTDLPEGTRSLVLICVDTDVPSSMDDFNKEGRTIPAELPRVPFIHWVMTDIPPTDGSLAEGECSDGITAGGKDAPPGPEGSRQGINDYTGFMTGDESMAG
;
A
#
# COMPACT_ATOMS: atom_id res chain seq x y z
N MET A 1 18.39 2.69 -12.90
CA MET A 1 17.02 2.98 -12.47
C MET A 1 17.04 3.67 -11.13
N LYS A 2 16.17 4.66 -10.95
CA LYS A 2 15.87 5.32 -9.67
C LYS A 2 14.36 5.39 -9.50
N ILE A 3 13.89 5.38 -8.26
CA ILE A 3 12.51 5.71 -7.91
C ILE A 3 12.52 6.74 -6.77
N THR A 4 11.66 7.75 -6.85
CA THR A 4 11.56 8.85 -5.89
C THR A 4 10.11 9.21 -5.63
N SER A 5 9.85 9.89 -4.51
CA SER A 5 8.55 10.48 -4.19
C SER A 5 8.72 11.92 -3.73
N GLU A 6 7.77 12.78 -4.09
CA GLU A 6 7.61 14.12 -3.52
C GLU A 6 6.87 14.09 -2.18
N ASN A 7 6.24 12.97 -1.83
CA ASN A 7 5.47 12.84 -0.60
C ASN A 7 6.32 12.48 0.62
N PHE A 8 7.37 11.69 0.43
CA PHE A 8 8.29 11.27 1.48
C PHE A 8 9.65 10.89 0.89
N ALA A 9 10.70 11.03 1.69
CA ALA A 9 12.02 10.52 1.34
C ALA A 9 12.18 9.05 1.77
N GLN A 10 13.20 8.38 1.24
CA GLN A 10 13.54 7.02 1.66
C GLN A 10 13.69 6.95 3.20
N ASN A 11 13.02 5.98 3.83
CA ASN A 11 12.98 5.73 5.27
C ASN A 11 12.28 6.82 6.13
N GLU A 12 11.65 7.81 5.51
CA GLU A 12 10.80 8.77 6.22
C GLU A 12 9.37 8.26 6.38
N ARG A 13 8.62 8.90 7.27
CA ARG A 13 7.22 8.55 7.54
C ARG A 13 6.35 8.77 6.30
N ILE A 14 5.56 7.76 5.95
CA ILE A 14 4.49 7.88 4.94
C ILE A 14 3.44 8.89 5.46
N PRO A 15 3.06 9.91 4.67
CA PRO A 15 2.05 10.87 5.10
C PRO A 15 0.70 10.22 5.38
N GLU A 16 -0.04 10.77 6.35
CA GLU A 16 -1.33 10.23 6.79
C GLU A 16 -2.37 10.12 5.66
N ARG A 17 -2.35 11.06 4.71
CA ARG A 17 -3.20 11.01 3.49
C ARG A 17 -2.89 9.83 2.56
N CYS A 18 -1.71 9.22 2.68
CA CYS A 18 -1.32 8.04 1.89
C CYS A 18 -1.50 6.73 2.67
N ALA A 19 -2.00 6.78 3.90
CA ALA A 19 -2.18 5.62 4.75
C ALA A 19 -3.64 5.16 4.80
N PHE A 20 -3.85 3.85 4.97
CA PHE A 20 -5.17 3.26 5.19
C PHE A 20 -5.71 3.58 6.59
N GLY A 21 -4.86 3.47 7.62
CA GLY A 21 -5.18 3.78 9.01
C GLY A 21 -4.16 4.77 9.57
N ILE A 22 -4.64 5.71 10.38
CA ILE A 22 -3.85 6.77 10.99
C ILE A 22 -4.11 6.86 12.49
N PRO A 23 -3.12 7.29 13.29
CA PRO A 23 -3.29 7.41 14.74
C PRO A 23 -4.46 8.35 15.10
N CYS A 24 -5.32 7.91 16.01
CA CYS A 24 -6.40 8.72 16.57
C CYS A 24 -6.31 8.65 18.10
N PRO A 25 -6.10 9.77 18.83
CA PRO A 25 -5.98 9.71 20.29
C PRO A 25 -7.21 9.13 21.02
N GLU A 26 -8.40 9.31 20.46
CA GLU A 26 -9.67 8.90 21.09
C GLU A 26 -10.06 7.46 20.72
N GLU A 27 -9.84 7.08 19.46
CA GLU A 27 -10.25 5.78 18.90
C GLU A 27 -9.06 4.82 18.71
N HIS A 28 -7.85 5.23 19.10
CA HIS A 28 -6.54 4.64 18.81
C HIS A 28 -6.15 4.62 17.32
N LEU A 29 -7.11 4.33 16.44
CA LEU A 29 -6.96 4.30 14.99
C LEU A 29 -8.22 4.85 14.32
N LYS A 30 -8.04 5.67 13.28
CA LYS A 30 -9.11 6.04 12.35
C LYS A 30 -8.65 5.79 10.92
N LEU A 31 -9.59 5.75 9.97
CA LEU A 31 -9.26 5.61 8.56
C LEU A 31 -8.58 6.87 8.02
N GLY A 32 -7.56 6.69 7.17
CA GLY A 32 -6.89 7.75 6.42
C GLY A 32 -7.48 7.89 5.00
N ASP A 33 -6.91 8.81 4.22
CA ASP A 33 -7.39 9.10 2.87
C ASP A 33 -6.98 8.02 1.85
N ASN A 34 -6.05 7.12 2.22
CA ASN A 34 -5.65 5.96 1.42
C ASN A 34 -5.30 6.30 -0.05
N ARG A 35 -4.59 7.43 -0.23
CA ARG A 35 -4.09 7.86 -1.54
C ARG A 35 -2.79 7.13 -1.87
N ASN A 36 -2.63 6.62 -3.11
CA ASN A 36 -1.28 6.16 -3.48
C ASN A 36 -0.32 7.36 -3.44
N PRO A 37 0.95 7.18 -3.04
CA PRO A 37 1.90 8.27 -3.08
C PRO A 37 2.26 8.64 -4.51
N GLN A 38 2.69 9.88 -4.69
CA GLN A 38 3.41 10.34 -5.86
C GLN A 38 4.68 9.49 -5.99
N LEU A 39 4.94 8.98 -7.19
CA LEU A 39 6.13 8.21 -7.50
C LEU A 39 6.66 8.65 -8.87
N THR A 40 7.98 8.77 -9.01
CA THR A 40 8.65 8.97 -10.29
C THR A 40 9.74 7.91 -10.44
N TRP A 41 9.84 7.29 -11.61
CA TRP A 41 10.95 6.40 -11.95
C TRP A 41 11.65 6.86 -13.22
N THR A 42 12.97 6.79 -13.19
CA THR A 42 13.83 7.19 -14.31
C THR A 42 15.03 6.27 -14.48
N ASP A 43 15.79 6.47 -15.56
CA ASP A 43 17.02 5.77 -15.86
C ASP A 43 16.79 4.24 -15.98
N LEU A 44 15.73 3.82 -16.66
CA LEU A 44 15.43 2.40 -16.88
C LEU A 44 16.60 1.68 -17.59
N PRO A 45 16.95 0.44 -17.21
CA PRO A 45 17.99 -0.33 -17.88
C PRO A 45 17.64 -0.60 -19.35
N GLU A 46 18.67 -0.66 -20.21
CA GLU A 46 18.49 -1.07 -21.61
C GLU A 46 17.85 -2.47 -21.69
N GLY A 47 16.88 -2.62 -22.60
CA GLY A 47 16.17 -3.88 -22.79
C GLY A 47 15.02 -4.14 -21.80
N THR A 48 14.69 -3.20 -20.91
CA THR A 48 13.48 -3.27 -20.07
C THR A 48 12.24 -3.52 -20.94
N ARG A 49 11.41 -4.49 -20.55
CA ARG A 49 10.20 -4.89 -21.30
C ARG A 49 8.90 -4.52 -20.62
N SER A 50 8.92 -4.41 -19.29
CA SER A 50 7.84 -3.91 -18.46
C SER A 50 8.39 -3.59 -17.06
N LEU A 51 7.62 -2.88 -16.26
CA LEU A 51 7.88 -2.69 -14.83
C LEU A 51 6.77 -3.32 -13.98
N VAL A 52 7.12 -3.63 -12.73
CA VAL A 52 6.20 -4.03 -11.67
C VAL A 52 6.44 -3.14 -10.47
N LEU A 53 5.36 -2.67 -9.84
CA LEU A 53 5.39 -1.91 -8.59
C LEU A 53 4.76 -2.76 -7.49
N ILE A 54 5.46 -2.92 -6.36
CA ILE A 54 4.96 -3.60 -5.17
C ILE A 54 5.23 -2.71 -3.96
N CYS A 55 4.19 -2.46 -3.16
CA CYS A 55 4.32 -1.91 -1.81
C CYS A 55 4.13 -3.06 -0.83
N VAL A 56 5.16 -3.34 -0.02
CA VAL A 56 5.19 -4.44 0.94
C VAL A 56 5.62 -3.91 2.30
N ASP A 57 4.88 -4.29 3.34
CA ASP A 57 5.28 -4.17 4.74
C ASP A 57 5.86 -5.51 5.18
N THR A 58 7.14 -5.53 5.56
CA THR A 58 7.82 -6.75 6.02
C THR A 58 7.81 -6.91 7.54
N ASP A 59 7.15 -6.01 8.25
CA ASP A 59 7.15 -5.91 9.72
C ASP A 59 5.81 -6.32 10.36
N VAL A 60 4.86 -6.81 9.55
CA VAL A 60 3.57 -7.31 10.04
C VAL A 60 3.78 -8.56 10.91
N PRO A 61 3.20 -8.62 12.12
CA PRO A 61 3.36 -9.78 12.99
C PRO A 61 2.73 -11.04 12.38
N SER A 62 3.38 -12.20 12.55
CA SER A 62 2.86 -13.49 12.07
C SER A 62 1.62 -13.98 12.82
N SER A 63 1.23 -13.31 13.91
CA SER A 63 -0.02 -13.56 14.65
C SER A 63 -0.68 -12.24 15.01
N MET A 64 -2.00 -12.20 14.87
CA MET A 64 -2.85 -11.06 15.22
C MET A 64 -3.46 -11.19 16.62
N ASP A 65 -3.02 -12.18 17.42
CA ASP A 65 -3.59 -12.45 18.74
C ASP A 65 -3.51 -11.27 19.71
N ASP A 66 -2.50 -10.40 19.57
CA ASP A 66 -2.32 -9.20 20.39
C ASP A 66 -2.53 -7.90 19.60
N PHE A 67 -2.90 -8.00 18.33
CA PHE A 67 -3.11 -6.85 17.45
C PHE A 67 -4.34 -6.04 17.89
N ASN A 68 -4.20 -4.71 17.97
CA ASN A 68 -5.25 -3.78 18.38
C ASN A 68 -5.98 -4.14 19.69
N LYS A 69 -5.25 -4.71 20.68
CA LYS A 69 -5.80 -5.02 22.01
C LYS A 69 -5.19 -4.12 23.07
N GLU A 70 -6.04 -3.37 23.77
CA GLU A 70 -5.63 -2.47 24.85
C GLU A 70 -4.83 -3.21 25.93
N GLY A 71 -3.73 -2.60 26.38
CA GLY A 71 -2.82 -3.19 27.38
C GLY A 71 -2.00 -4.39 26.89
N ARG A 72 -2.04 -4.73 25.59
CA ARG A 72 -1.20 -5.78 24.98
C ARG A 72 -0.09 -5.14 24.16
N THR A 73 0.99 -5.87 23.95
CA THR A 73 2.13 -5.45 23.13
C THR A 73 2.55 -6.62 22.27
N ILE A 74 2.68 -6.40 20.97
CA ILE A 74 3.20 -7.39 20.03
C ILE A 74 4.65 -7.69 20.42
N PRO A 75 5.02 -8.94 20.74
CA PRO A 75 6.40 -9.27 21.11
C PRO A 75 7.37 -8.93 19.98
N ALA A 76 8.53 -8.35 20.33
CA ALA A 76 9.56 -8.02 19.34
C ALA A 76 10.05 -9.28 18.58
N GLU A 77 10.18 -10.40 19.30
CA GLU A 77 10.62 -11.70 18.79
C GLU A 77 9.56 -12.47 17.98
N LEU A 78 8.31 -11.98 17.93
CA LEU A 78 7.28 -12.61 17.10
C LEU A 78 7.72 -12.53 15.63
N PRO A 79 7.73 -13.64 14.88
CA PRO A 79 8.13 -13.62 13.48
C PRO A 79 7.35 -12.59 12.68
N ARG A 80 8.01 -11.97 11.70
CA ARG A 80 7.36 -11.04 10.77
C ARG A 80 7.04 -11.73 9.46
N VAL A 81 5.94 -11.34 8.84
CA VAL A 81 5.48 -11.85 7.55
C VAL A 81 5.26 -10.67 6.61
N PRO A 82 5.48 -10.86 5.29
CA PRO A 82 5.17 -9.82 4.33
C PRO A 82 3.65 -9.57 4.28
N PHE A 83 3.28 -8.31 4.17
CA PHE A 83 1.93 -7.86 3.86
C PHE A 83 1.99 -6.96 2.63
N ILE A 84 1.34 -7.40 1.56
CA ILE A 84 1.30 -6.70 0.29
C ILE A 84 0.21 -5.63 0.36
N HIS A 85 0.61 -4.36 0.35
CA HIS A 85 -0.29 -3.21 0.34
C HIS A 85 -0.74 -2.82 -1.06
N TRP A 86 0.12 -3.01 -2.08
CA TRP A 86 -0.20 -2.63 -3.46
C TRP A 86 0.62 -3.45 -4.44
N VAL A 87 -0.02 -3.90 -5.54
CA VAL A 87 0.63 -4.55 -6.68
C VAL A 87 0.13 -3.92 -7.96
N MET A 88 1.05 -3.55 -8.85
CA MET A 88 0.74 -3.13 -10.22
C MET A 88 1.74 -3.75 -11.18
N THR A 89 1.23 -4.32 -12.27
CA THR A 89 2.00 -5.04 -13.29
C THR A 89 1.79 -4.42 -14.67
N ASP A 90 2.59 -4.84 -15.66
CA ASP A 90 2.53 -4.39 -17.04
C ASP A 90 2.64 -2.88 -17.22
N ILE A 91 3.34 -2.21 -16.29
CA ILE A 91 3.66 -0.80 -16.43
C ILE A 91 4.60 -0.66 -17.65
N PRO A 92 4.35 0.31 -18.55
CA PRO A 92 5.15 0.51 -19.74
C PRO A 92 6.66 0.64 -19.41
N PRO A 93 7.55 0.11 -20.27
CA PRO A 93 8.99 0.12 -20.04
C PRO A 93 9.63 1.48 -20.40
N THR A 94 9.04 2.57 -19.90
CA THR A 94 9.50 3.93 -20.11
C THR A 94 9.60 4.65 -18.78
N ASP A 95 10.49 5.64 -18.70
CA ASP A 95 10.49 6.60 -17.59
C ASP A 95 9.10 7.21 -17.44
N GLY A 96 8.68 7.44 -16.19
CA GLY A 96 7.30 7.80 -15.90
C GLY A 96 7.07 8.19 -14.46
N SER A 97 5.82 8.51 -14.15
CA SER A 97 5.40 8.93 -12.82
C SER A 97 3.95 8.58 -12.57
N LEU A 98 3.58 8.57 -11.29
CA LEU A 98 2.22 8.54 -10.79
C LEU A 98 2.03 9.77 -9.91
N ALA A 99 0.93 10.48 -10.08
CA ALA A 99 0.51 11.51 -9.15
C ALA A 99 0.00 10.87 -7.85
N GLU A 100 0.08 11.64 -6.75
CA GLU A 100 -0.59 11.25 -5.52
C GLU A 100 -2.09 11.12 -5.77
N GLY A 101 -2.66 9.98 -5.41
CA GLY A 101 -4.08 9.69 -5.59
C GLY A 101 -4.49 9.16 -6.96
N GLU A 102 -3.58 9.05 -7.93
CA GLU A 102 -3.90 8.65 -9.31
C GLU A 102 -4.49 7.24 -9.42
N CYS A 103 -3.97 6.29 -8.66
CA CYS A 103 -4.37 4.88 -8.66
C CYS A 103 -5.35 4.53 -7.52
N SER A 104 -5.41 5.36 -6.48
CA SER A 104 -6.33 5.23 -5.35
C SER A 104 -6.54 6.60 -4.74
N ASP A 105 -7.77 7.09 -4.67
CA ASP A 105 -8.14 8.37 -4.04
C ASP A 105 -9.22 8.15 -2.97
N GLY A 106 -8.92 7.29 -2.00
CA GLY A 106 -9.88 6.89 -0.98
C GLY A 106 -9.92 5.40 -0.70
N ILE A 107 -10.59 5.08 0.39
CA ILE A 107 -10.99 3.72 0.76
C ILE A 107 -12.30 3.38 0.04
N THR A 108 -12.37 2.18 -0.52
CA THR A 108 -13.58 1.65 -1.15
C THR A 108 -13.95 0.37 -0.42
N ALA A 109 -15.12 0.37 0.24
CA ALA A 109 -15.67 -0.82 0.88
C ALA A 109 -15.88 -1.91 -0.18
N GLY A 110 -15.46 -3.14 0.11
CA GLY A 110 -15.50 -4.24 -0.84
C GLY A 110 -14.41 -4.19 -1.93
N GLY A 111 -13.42 -3.32 -1.80
CA GLY A 111 -12.33 -3.20 -2.77
C GLY A 111 -12.69 -2.36 -4.00
N LYS A 112 -11.76 -2.30 -4.95
CA LYS A 112 -11.90 -1.54 -6.20
C LYS A 112 -11.98 -2.54 -7.36
N ASP A 113 -13.14 -2.63 -8.02
CA ASP A 113 -13.35 -3.55 -9.15
C ASP A 113 -12.41 -3.28 -10.34
N ALA A 114 -12.18 -2.01 -10.64
CA ALA A 114 -11.33 -1.56 -11.74
C ALA A 114 -10.49 -0.35 -11.30
N PRO A 115 -9.45 -0.55 -10.48
CA PRO A 115 -8.67 0.56 -9.98
C PRO A 115 -7.85 1.18 -11.13
N PRO A 116 -7.76 2.53 -11.19
CA PRO A 116 -7.04 3.22 -12.25
C PRO A 116 -5.53 2.97 -12.17
N GLY A 117 -4.84 3.26 -13.28
CA GLY A 117 -3.38 3.18 -13.39
C GLY A 117 -2.92 3.60 -14.79
N PRO A 118 -1.60 3.64 -15.04
CA PRO A 118 -1.04 3.93 -16.36
C PRO A 118 -1.64 3.03 -17.45
N GLU A 119 -1.72 3.54 -18.68
CA GLU A 119 -2.23 2.77 -19.81
C GLU A 119 -1.47 1.43 -19.97
N GLY A 120 -2.21 0.33 -20.09
CA GLY A 120 -1.67 -1.03 -20.21
C GLY A 120 -1.31 -1.70 -18.88
N SER A 121 -1.24 -0.94 -17.78
CA SER A 121 -0.98 -1.53 -16.45
C SER A 121 -2.19 -2.28 -15.90
N ARG A 122 -1.92 -3.22 -15.00
CA ARG A 122 -2.94 -4.02 -14.29
C ARG A 122 -2.69 -3.98 -12.80
N GLN A 123 -3.73 -3.65 -12.06
CA GLN A 123 -3.73 -3.69 -10.60
C GLN A 123 -3.94 -5.13 -10.12
N GLY A 124 -3.15 -5.54 -9.12
CA GLY A 124 -3.23 -6.88 -8.52
C GLY A 124 -4.07 -6.91 -7.25
N ILE A 125 -4.48 -8.11 -6.86
CA ILE A 125 -5.07 -8.38 -5.54
C ILE A 125 -3.96 -8.22 -4.49
N ASN A 126 -4.29 -7.58 -3.37
CA ASN A 126 -3.38 -7.33 -2.25
C ASN A 126 -3.90 -8.05 -0.98
N ASP A 127 -3.14 -7.99 0.13
CA ASP A 127 -3.48 -8.76 1.33
C ASP A 127 -4.68 -8.20 2.10
N TYR A 128 -5.16 -7.00 1.76
CA TYR A 128 -6.40 -6.47 2.35
C TYR A 128 -7.63 -7.31 2.00
N THR A 129 -7.68 -7.96 0.83
CA THR A 129 -8.79 -8.87 0.48
C THR A 129 -8.91 -10.02 1.48
N GLY A 130 -7.78 -10.62 1.87
CA GLY A 130 -7.75 -11.66 2.90
C GLY A 130 -7.97 -11.10 4.30
N PHE A 131 -7.31 -9.99 4.62
CA PHE A 131 -7.38 -9.35 5.94
C PHE A 131 -8.80 -8.89 6.30
N MET A 132 -9.57 -8.41 5.32
CA MET A 132 -10.93 -7.90 5.51
C MET A 132 -12.03 -8.96 5.35
N THR A 133 -11.70 -10.23 5.07
CA THR A 133 -12.71 -11.28 4.82
C THR A 133 -13.73 -11.45 5.96
N GLY A 134 -13.35 -11.14 7.20
CA GLY A 134 -14.24 -11.22 8.37
C GLY A 134 -15.02 -9.94 8.70
N ASP A 135 -14.81 -8.84 7.97
CA ASP A 135 -15.49 -7.56 8.19
C ASP A 135 -16.62 -7.37 7.18
N GLU A 136 -17.87 -7.53 7.61
CA GLU A 136 -19.05 -7.43 6.73
C GLU A 136 -19.18 -6.10 5.99
N SER A 137 -18.59 -5.02 6.52
CA SER A 137 -18.67 -3.69 5.92
C SER A 137 -17.56 -3.42 4.91
N MET A 138 -16.48 -4.20 4.95
CA MET A 138 -15.26 -3.97 4.16
C MET A 138 -14.89 -5.13 3.24
N ALA A 139 -15.39 -6.34 3.50
CA ALA A 139 -15.07 -7.55 2.75
C ALA A 139 -15.42 -7.41 1.26
N GLY A 140 -14.45 -7.76 0.41
CA GLY A 140 -14.56 -7.80 -1.05
C GLY A 140 -13.19 -7.83 -1.71
#